data_AF-A0A918NFG4-F1
#
_entry.id   AF-A0A918NFG4-F1
#
_cell.length_a   1.000
_cell.length_b   1.000
_cell.length_c   1.000
_cell.angle_alpha   90.00
_cell.angle_beta   90.00
_cell.angle_gamma   90.00
#
_symmetry.space_group_name_H-M   'P 1'
#
loop_
_entity.id
_entity.type
_entity.pdbx_description
1 polymer ?
#
loop_
_entity_poly.entity_id
_entity_poly.type
_entity_poly.pdbx_seq_one_letter_code
_entity_poly.pdbx_strand_id
1 'polypeptide(L)'
;MAGGTSNYNRGSMEVEAQSGTFSGFMGGTKYGGAAIALIVLMPTLVFAVNMAWPPALVATVIFGFILGAAMKFKGAWYVGLVGAAIFTAIVSALISLIA
;
A
#
# COMPACT_ATOMS: atom_id res chain seq x y z
N MET A 1 -2.52 -10.19 44.73
CA MET A 1 -3.64 -10.87 44.04
C MET A 1 -3.20 -12.30 43.79
N ALA A 2 -4.02 -13.25 44.23
CA ALA A 2 -3.65 -14.58 44.69
C ALA A 2 -2.94 -15.48 43.67
N GLY A 3 -1.94 -16.21 44.14
CA GLY A 3 -1.45 -17.43 43.49
C GLY A 3 -2.51 -18.52 43.59
N GLY A 4 -3.30 -18.66 42.53
CA GLY A 4 -4.15 -19.83 42.30
C GLY A 4 -3.51 -20.67 41.21
N THR A 5 -3.38 -21.96 41.44
CA THR A 5 -3.11 -22.95 40.39
C THR A 5 -4.25 -22.88 39.37
N SER A 6 -4.08 -22.06 38.32
CA SER A 6 -4.98 -22.11 37.18
C SER A 6 -4.72 -23.42 36.47
N ASN A 7 -5.72 -24.31 36.43
CA ASN A 7 -5.73 -25.47 35.53
C ASN A 7 -5.83 -24.97 34.09
N TYR A 8 -4.76 -24.36 33.61
CA TYR A 8 -4.61 -23.93 32.24
C TYR A 8 -4.45 -25.18 31.38
N ASN A 9 -5.45 -25.47 30.55
CA ASN A 9 -5.35 -26.51 29.54
C ASN A 9 -4.54 -25.95 28.38
N ARG A 10 -3.37 -26.53 28.13
CA ARG A 10 -2.51 -26.12 27.02
C ARG A 10 -3.30 -26.15 25.71
N GLY A 11 -3.40 -25.00 25.04
CA GLY A 11 -4.13 -24.86 23.78
C GLY A 11 -5.56 -24.36 23.92
N SER A 12 -6.09 -24.19 25.14
CA SER A 12 -7.40 -23.55 25.37
C SER A 12 -7.29 -22.05 25.65
N MET A 13 -6.13 -21.44 25.38
CA MET A 13 -5.95 -20.00 25.52
C MET A 13 -6.78 -19.28 24.47
N GLU A 14 -7.50 -18.25 24.89
CA GLU A 14 -8.15 -17.33 23.98
C GLU A 14 -7.11 -16.60 23.13
N VAL A 15 -7.16 -16.80 21.81
CA VAL A 15 -6.21 -16.24 20.84
C VAL A 15 -6.81 -15.13 19.98
N GLU A 16 -7.98 -14.60 20.37
CA GLU A 16 -8.72 -13.63 19.57
C GLU A 16 -7.91 -12.34 19.35
N ALA A 17 -7.25 -11.84 20.40
CA ALA A 17 -6.40 -10.66 20.32
C ALA A 17 -5.18 -10.85 19.38
N GLN A 18 -4.53 -12.02 19.44
CA GLN A 18 -3.36 -12.35 18.62
C GLN A 18 -3.76 -12.56 17.16
N SER A 19 -4.87 -13.27 16.92
CA SER A 19 -5.43 -13.48 15.59
C SER A 19 -5.87 -12.16 14.95
N GLY A 20 -6.54 -11.30 15.71
CA GLY A 20 -6.92 -9.95 15.27
C GLY A 20 -5.71 -9.09 14.92
N THR A 21 -4.67 -9.10 15.76
CA THR A 21 -3.42 -8.36 15.50
C THR A 21 -2.72 -8.87 14.24
N PHE A 22 -2.63 -10.18 14.06
CA PHE A 22 -2.01 -10.77 12.87
C PHE A 22 -2.79 -10.43 11.59
N SER A 23 -4.13 -10.52 11.64
CA SER A 23 -5.00 -10.14 10.53
C SER A 23 -4.84 -8.66 10.17
N GLY A 24 -4.77 -7.79 11.18
CA GLY A 24 -4.49 -6.36 11.01
C GLY A 24 -3.12 -6.09 10.39
N PHE A 25 -2.07 -6.74 10.89
CA PHE A 25 -0.70 -6.61 10.37
C PHE A 25 -0.60 -7.06 8.91
N MET A 26 -1.11 -8.26 8.59
CA MET A 26 -1.15 -8.74 7.21
C MET A 26 -1.99 -7.83 6.32
N GLY A 27 -3.07 -7.29 6.88
CA GLY A 27 -3.91 -6.27 6.27
C GLY A 27 -3.16 -4.97 5.96
N GLY A 28 -2.25 -4.51 6.83
CA GLY A 28 -1.41 -3.34 6.58
C GLY A 28 -0.32 -3.62 5.56
N THR A 29 0.40 -4.74 5.73
CA THR A 29 1.54 -5.12 4.88
C THR A 29 1.14 -5.30 3.42
N LYS A 30 -0.05 -5.84 3.12
CA LYS A 30 -0.52 -5.94 1.73
C LYS A 30 -0.67 -4.57 1.06
N TYR A 31 -1.22 -3.56 1.74
CA TYR A 31 -1.39 -2.22 1.20
C TYR A 31 -0.04 -1.49 1.13
N GLY A 32 0.80 -1.65 2.16
CA GLY A 32 2.14 -1.06 2.19
C GLY A 32 3.04 -1.60 1.08
N GLY A 33 3.05 -2.92 0.87
CA GLY A 33 3.83 -3.55 -0.20
C GLY A 33 3.37 -3.09 -1.60
N ALA A 34 2.06 -3.00 -1.82
CA ALA A 34 1.51 -2.45 -3.04
C ALA A 34 1.92 -0.98 -3.29
N ALA A 35 1.89 -0.15 -2.25
CA ALA A 35 2.30 1.24 -2.34
C ALA A 35 3.80 1.37 -2.68
N ILE A 36 4.66 0.59 -2.03
CA ILE A 36 6.10 0.57 -2.31
C ILE A 36 6.37 0.17 -3.77
N ALA A 37 5.66 -0.84 -4.29
CA ALA A 37 5.79 -1.24 -5.68
C ALA A 37 5.52 -0.08 -6.66
N LEU A 38 4.48 0.73 -6.40
CA LEU A 38 4.16 1.90 -7.23
C LEU A 38 5.18 3.04 -7.08
N ILE A 39 5.66 3.28 -5.85
CA ILE A 39 6.67 4.29 -5.56
C ILE A 39 7.96 4.00 -6.31
N VAL A 40 8.33 2.72 -6.47
CA VAL A 40 9.52 2.32 -7.22
C VAL A 40 9.26 2.27 -8.73
N LEU A 41 8.07 1.83 -9.15
CA LEU A 41 7.74 1.66 -10.57
C LEU A 41 7.87 2.96 -11.36
N MET A 42 7.31 4.06 -10.86
CA MET A 42 7.31 5.35 -11.57
C MET A 42 8.74 5.84 -11.90
N PRO A 43 9.66 5.99 -10.93
CA PRO A 43 11.02 6.39 -11.22
C PRO A 43 11.78 5.36 -12.07
N THR A 44 11.48 4.05 -11.95
CA THR A 44 12.05 3.06 -12.87
C THR A 44 11.62 3.31 -14.31
N LEU A 45 10.35 3.59 -14.56
CA LEU A 45 9.86 3.89 -15.91
C LEU A 45 10.52 5.16 -16.47
N VAL A 46 10.66 6.21 -15.66
CA VAL A 46 11.25 7.48 -16.11
C VAL A 46 12.75 7.36 -16.32
N PHE A 47 13.50 6.87 -15.33
CA PHE A 47 14.96 6.96 -15.35
C PHE A 47 15.65 5.72 -15.91
N ALA A 48 15.12 4.52 -15.65
CA ALA A 48 15.74 3.28 -16.13
C ALA A 48 15.25 2.91 -17.54
N VAL A 49 13.97 3.14 -17.84
CA VAL A 49 13.36 2.82 -19.14
C VAL A 49 13.34 4.03 -20.10
N ASN A 50 13.73 5.22 -19.66
CA ASN A 50 13.68 6.46 -20.45
C ASN A 50 12.28 6.79 -20.99
N MET A 51 11.22 6.40 -20.27
CA MET A 51 9.86 6.77 -20.63
C MET A 51 9.62 8.24 -20.28
N ALA A 52 8.95 8.97 -21.17
CA ALA A 52 8.52 10.34 -20.87
C ALA A 52 7.65 10.37 -19.60
N TRP A 53 7.78 11.45 -18.82
CA TRP A 53 7.17 11.56 -17.50
C TRP A 53 5.63 11.39 -17.51
N PRO A 54 4.84 12.03 -18.41
CA PRO A 54 3.38 11.87 -18.38
C PRO A 54 2.91 10.44 -18.71
N PRO A 55 3.42 9.78 -19.77
CA PRO A 55 3.12 8.36 -20.00
C PRO A 55 3.50 7.44 -18.83
N ALA A 56 4.63 7.69 -18.16
CA ALA A 56 5.07 6.90 -17.00
C ALA A 56 4.08 7.02 -15.83
N LEU A 57 3.55 8.22 -15.58
CA LEU A 57 2.52 8.43 -14.55
C LEU A 57 1.24 7.68 -14.90
N VAL A 58 0.76 7.77 -16.14
CA VAL A 58 -0.44 7.04 -16.60
C VAL A 58 -0.25 5.52 -16.48
N ALA A 59 0.90 4.99 -16.91
CA ALA A 59 1.23 3.58 -16.80
C ALA A 59 1.26 3.10 -15.34
N THR A 60 1.83 3.90 -14.44
CA THR A 60 1.87 3.62 -12.99
C THR A 60 0.45 3.56 -12.40
N VAL A 61 -0.42 4.49 -12.78
CA VAL A 61 -1.83 4.49 -12.33
C VAL A 61 -2.55 3.25 -12.84
N ILE A 62 -2.44 2.93 -14.13
CA ILE A 62 -3.06 1.72 -14.71
C ILE A 62 -2.58 0.47 -13.98
N PHE A 63 -1.28 0.35 -13.74
CA PHE A 63 -0.72 -0.78 -12.99
C PHE A 63 -1.26 -0.82 -11.55
N GLY A 64 -1.40 0.32 -10.87
CA GLY A 64 -1.99 0.41 -9.53
C GLY A 64 -3.47 -0.02 -9.48
N PHE A 65 -4.23 0.24 -10.54
CA PHE A 65 -5.60 -0.27 -10.68
C PHE A 65 -5.61 -1.80 -10.86
N ILE A 66 -4.75 -2.32 -11.73
CA ILE A 66 -4.63 -3.78 -11.96
C ILE A 66 -4.23 -4.49 -10.67
N LEU A 67 -3.23 -3.95 -9.95
CA LEU A 67 -2.75 -4.51 -8.69
C LEU A 67 -3.85 -4.46 -7.61
N GLY A 68 -4.55 -3.33 -7.49
CA GLY A 68 -5.69 -3.19 -6.58
C GLY A 68 -6.80 -4.19 -6.86
N ALA A 69 -7.11 -4.44 -8.13
CA ALA A 69 -8.10 -5.42 -8.55
C ALA A 69 -7.64 -6.86 -8.24
N ALA A 70 -6.39 -7.20 -8.56
CA ALA A 70 -5.80 -8.51 -8.31
C ALA A 70 -5.78 -8.86 -6.81
N MET A 71 -5.49 -7.86 -5.96
CA MET A 71 -5.44 -8.03 -4.49
C MET A 71 -6.78 -7.75 -3.78
N LYS A 72 -7.86 -7.46 -4.53
CA LYS A 72 -9.20 -7.17 -4.02
C LYS A 72 -9.22 -6.06 -2.95
N PHE A 73 -8.54 -4.96 -3.24
CA PHE A 73 -8.51 -3.80 -2.35
C PHE A 73 -9.83 -3.02 -2.33
N LYS A 74 -10.08 -2.32 -1.22
CA LYS A 74 -11.28 -1.50 -1.02
C LYS A 74 -11.22 -0.22 -1.84
N GLY A 75 -12.37 0.44 -2.01
CA GLY A 75 -12.52 1.72 -2.74
C GLY A 75 -11.50 2.81 -2.34
N ALA A 76 -11.14 2.87 -1.05
CA ALA A 76 -10.16 3.80 -0.52
C ALA A 76 -8.79 3.73 -1.23
N TRP A 77 -8.39 2.55 -1.72
CA TRP A 77 -7.15 2.37 -2.48
C TRP A 77 -7.17 3.18 -3.78
N TYR A 78 -8.25 3.07 -4.55
CA TYR A 78 -8.37 3.73 -5.85
C TYR A 78 -8.48 5.25 -5.71
N VAL A 79 -9.19 5.72 -4.68
CA VAL A 79 -9.25 7.15 -4.35
C VAL A 79 -7.86 7.66 -3.95
N GLY A 80 -7.14 6.92 -3.11
CA GLY A 80 -5.76 7.26 -2.73
C GLY A 80 -4.81 7.27 -3.92
N LEU A 81 -4.92 6.31 -4.83
CA LEU A 81 -4.12 6.20 -6.04
C LEU A 81 -4.33 7.40 -6.97
N VAL A 82 -5.59 7.75 -7.27
CA VAL A 82 -5.92 8.90 -8.12
C VAL A 82 -5.51 10.21 -7.44
N GLY A 83 -5.77 10.35 -6.14
CA GLY A 83 -5.33 11.52 -5.37
C GLY A 83 -3.82 11.70 -5.39
N ALA A 84 -3.05 10.63 -5.20
CA ALA A 84 -1.59 10.66 -5.27
C ALA A 84 -1.07 10.98 -6.67
N ALA A 85 -1.73 10.49 -7.73
CA ALA A 85 -1.38 10.79 -9.11
C ALA A 85 -1.59 12.29 -9.44
N ILE A 86 -2.74 12.85 -9.04
CA ILE A 86 -3.03 14.27 -9.22
C ILE A 86 -2.05 15.13 -8.41
N PHE A 87 -1.80 14.77 -7.16
CA PHE A 87 -0.83 15.48 -6.31
C PHE A 87 0.57 15.48 -6.94
N THR A 88 1.04 14.32 -7.38
CA THR A 88 2.32 14.18 -8.08
C THR A 88 2.37 15.06 -9.33
N ALA A 89 1.29 15.10 -10.12
CA ALA A 89 1.22 15.95 -11.32
C ALA A 89 1.26 17.44 -11.01
N ILE A 90 0.56 17.90 -9.97
CA ILE A 90 0.60 19.30 -9.54
C ILE A 90 2.01 19.66 -9.06
N VAL A 91 2.62 18.83 -8.20
CA VAL A 91 3.97 19.10 -7.67
C VAL A 91 5.00 19.14 -8.81
N SER A 92 4.94 18.19 -9.75
CA SER A 92 5.85 18.19 -10.89
C SER A 92 5.65 19.39 -11.82
N ALA A 93 4.40 19.79 -12.08
CA ALA A 93 4.13 20.98 -12.88
C ALA A 93 4.67 22.26 -12.23
N LEU A 94 4.51 22.40 -10.91
CA LEU A 94 5.08 23.52 -10.16
C LEU A 94 6.61 23.55 -10.23
N ILE A 95 7.27 22.39 -10.09
CA ILE A 95 8.73 22.29 -10.23
C ILE A 95 9.17 22.69 -11.64
N SER A 96 8.44 22.28 -12.68
CA SER A 96 8.75 22.65 -14.07
C SER A 96 8.61 24.16 -14.37
N LEU A 97 7.95 24.94 -13.52
CA LEU A 97 7.85 26.40 -13.67
C LEU A 97 9.06 27.14 -13.08
N ILE A 98 9.86 26.48 -12.23
CA ILE A 98 10.98 27.10 -11.50
C ILE A 98 12.34 26.48 -11.83
N ALA A 99 12.35 25.38 -12.59
CA ALA A 99 13.54 24.68 -13.07
C ALA A 99 13.81 25.04 -14.53
#